data_AF-A0A3A0B687-F1
#
_entry.id   AF-A0A3A0B687-F1
#
_cell.length_a   1.000
_cell.length_b   1.000
_cell.length_c   1.000
_cell.angle_alpha   90.00
_cell.angle_beta   90.00
_cell.angle_gamma   90.00
#
_symmetry.space_group_name_H-M   'P 1'
#
loop_
_entity.id
_entity.type
_entity.pdbx_description
1 polymer ?
#
loop_
_entity_poly.entity_id
_entity_poly.type
_entity_poly.pdbx_seq_one_letter_code
_entity_poly.pdbx_strand_id
1 'polypeptide(L)'
;VATSTREVLWVINATAQAFARHAPAVIVADIYPKSGAGTKELLYETAANAIVNAASGAHLEGCGAADGNAPHCSGLEARLMAEAALAAHRMKMSLKEANQFVLQLLPKYEHVFTQEGNPGKPFDEVYDTVNIRPLDFWQKMYDEVKTELKEMGLYL
;
A
#
# COMPACT_ATOMS: atom_id res chain seq x y z
N VAL A 1 -5.07 -6.19 -12.49
CA VAL A 1 -3.98 -7.05 -11.95
C VAL A 1 -3.39 -6.33 -10.76
N ALA A 2 -3.34 -6.96 -9.60
CA ALA A 2 -2.89 -6.30 -8.37
C ALA A 2 -1.36 -6.25 -8.30
N THR A 3 -0.79 -5.14 -7.82
CA THR A 3 0.68 -4.98 -7.69
C THR A 3 1.21 -5.43 -6.32
N SER A 4 0.33 -5.87 -5.44
CA SER A 4 0.58 -6.34 -4.08
C SER A 4 0.79 -7.85 -3.95
N THR A 5 0.72 -8.64 -5.02
CA THR A 5 1.00 -10.08 -4.88
C THR A 5 2.47 -10.32 -4.57
N ARG A 6 2.78 -11.45 -3.93
CA ARG A 6 4.15 -11.81 -3.54
C ARG A 6 5.14 -11.76 -4.70
N GLU A 7 4.71 -12.26 -5.86
CA GLU A 7 5.48 -12.31 -7.09
C GLU A 7 5.73 -10.90 -7.62
N VAL A 8 4.69 -10.05 -7.64
CA VAL A 8 4.82 -8.69 -8.16
C VAL A 8 5.68 -7.82 -7.24
N LEU A 9 5.52 -7.93 -5.91
CA LEU A 9 6.39 -7.25 -4.95
C LEU A 9 7.86 -7.64 -5.13
N TRP A 10 8.14 -8.92 -5.42
CA TRP A 10 9.50 -9.37 -5.72
C TRP A 10 10.04 -8.76 -7.03
N VAL A 11 9.22 -8.71 -8.08
CA VAL A 11 9.58 -8.10 -9.38
C VAL A 11 9.83 -6.61 -9.26
N ILE A 12 8.99 -5.87 -8.52
CA ILE A 12 9.18 -4.45 -8.22
C ILE A 12 10.55 -4.25 -7.57
N ASN A 13 10.82 -5.01 -6.50
CA ASN A 13 12.08 -4.93 -5.78
C ASN A 13 13.31 -5.18 -6.68
N ALA A 14 13.28 -6.23 -7.49
CA ALA A 14 14.40 -6.57 -8.36
C ALA A 14 14.63 -5.50 -9.45
N THR A 15 13.55 -5.04 -10.08
CA THR A 15 13.58 -4.01 -11.12
C THR A 15 14.09 -2.68 -10.56
N ALA A 16 13.54 -2.23 -9.43
CA ALA A 16 13.90 -0.96 -8.81
C ALA A 16 15.36 -0.89 -8.42
N GLN A 17 15.88 -1.96 -7.81
CA GLN A 17 17.29 -2.05 -7.47
C GLN A 17 18.21 -2.01 -8.70
N ALA A 18 17.81 -2.64 -9.81
CA ALA A 18 18.60 -2.61 -11.04
C ALA A 18 18.71 -1.18 -11.59
N PHE A 19 17.59 -0.45 -11.63
CA PHE A 19 17.58 0.95 -12.07
C PHE A 19 18.35 1.83 -11.10
N ALA A 20 18.08 1.77 -9.80
CA ALA A 20 18.75 2.59 -8.79
C ALA A 20 20.29 2.46 -8.80
N ARG A 21 20.82 1.31 -9.23
CA ARG A 21 22.27 1.04 -9.30
C ARG A 21 22.89 1.28 -10.66
N HIS A 22 22.13 1.17 -11.75
CA HIS A 22 22.70 1.08 -13.09
C HIS A 22 22.09 2.04 -14.12
N ALA A 23 21.02 2.74 -13.78
CA ALA A 23 20.36 3.69 -14.67
C ALA A 23 20.02 4.99 -13.93
N PRO A 24 20.48 6.17 -14.39
CA PRO A 24 20.12 7.45 -13.81
C PRO A 24 18.72 7.88 -14.27
N ALA A 25 17.72 7.03 -14.05
CA ALA A 25 16.34 7.25 -14.45
C ALA A 25 15.40 7.17 -13.25
N VAL A 26 14.48 8.13 -13.16
CA VAL A 26 13.34 8.05 -12.25
C VAL A 26 12.39 7.01 -12.82
N ILE A 27 12.25 5.89 -12.12
CA ILE A 27 11.21 4.91 -12.42
C ILE A 27 10.12 4.98 -11.37
N VAL A 28 8.90 4.90 -11.86
CA VAL A 28 7.70 4.89 -11.05
C VAL A 28 7.22 3.45 -10.92
N ALA A 29 6.68 3.13 -9.76
CA ALA A 29 6.08 1.84 -9.48
C ALA A 29 4.67 2.03 -8.93
N ASP A 30 3.73 1.53 -9.72
CA ASP A 30 2.30 1.62 -9.50
C ASP A 30 1.86 0.80 -8.27
N ILE A 31 1.09 1.44 -7.41
CA ILE A 31 0.45 0.83 -6.24
C ILE A 31 -1.03 0.66 -6.54
N TYR A 32 -1.39 -0.55 -6.98
CA TYR A 32 -2.75 -0.97 -7.33
C TYR A 32 -3.12 -2.21 -6.51
N PRO A 33 -3.55 -2.03 -5.25
CA PRO A 33 -4.09 -3.09 -4.42
C PRO A 33 -5.31 -3.75 -5.07
N LYS A 34 -5.51 -5.05 -4.82
CA LYS A 34 -6.74 -5.74 -5.22
C LYS A 34 -7.94 -5.22 -4.44
N SER A 35 -7.71 -4.77 -3.21
CA SER A 35 -8.79 -4.31 -2.33
C SER A 35 -9.19 -2.86 -2.58
N GLY A 36 -10.45 -2.53 -2.37
CA GLY A 36 -11.00 -1.17 -2.45
C GLY A 36 -11.16 -0.46 -1.10
N ALA A 37 -11.57 0.80 -1.14
CA ALA A 37 -11.75 1.65 0.04
C ALA A 37 -12.74 1.03 1.05
N GLY A 38 -12.52 1.30 2.34
CA GLY A 38 -13.34 0.71 3.41
C GLY A 38 -12.92 -0.71 3.81
N THR A 39 -11.75 -1.19 3.37
CA THR A 39 -11.21 -2.52 3.71
C THR A 39 -9.86 -2.41 4.40
N LYS A 40 -9.56 -3.34 5.33
CA LYS A 40 -8.23 -3.38 5.99
C LYS A 40 -7.16 -3.85 5.02
N GLU A 41 -7.51 -4.79 4.16
CA GLU A 41 -6.63 -5.37 3.17
C GLU A 41 -6.04 -4.32 2.23
N LEU A 42 -6.83 -3.33 1.78
CA LEU A 42 -6.33 -2.20 0.99
C LEU A 42 -5.15 -1.50 1.70
N LEU A 43 -5.29 -1.26 3.00
CA LEU A 43 -4.29 -0.55 3.79
C LEU A 43 -3.02 -1.39 3.98
N TYR A 44 -3.15 -2.70 4.20
CA TYR A 44 -1.99 -3.61 4.29
C TYR A 44 -1.29 -3.78 2.94
N GLU A 45 -2.04 -3.95 1.86
CA GLU A 45 -1.52 -4.04 0.49
C GLU A 45 -0.76 -2.76 0.09
N THR A 46 -1.32 -1.60 0.46
CA THR A 46 -0.71 -0.29 0.25
C THR A 46 0.60 -0.16 1.04
N ALA A 47 0.60 -0.53 2.34
CA ALA A 47 1.80 -0.49 3.16
C ALA A 47 2.90 -1.42 2.63
N ALA A 48 2.56 -2.64 2.22
CA ALA A 48 3.51 -3.59 1.65
C ALA A 48 4.18 -3.05 0.38
N ASN A 49 3.38 -2.51 -0.54
CA ASN A 49 3.89 -1.86 -1.75
C ASN A 49 4.78 -0.65 -1.42
N ALA A 50 4.31 0.23 -0.54
CA ALA A 50 5.05 1.45 -0.20
C ALA A 50 6.42 1.15 0.42
N ILE A 51 6.49 0.16 1.30
CA ILE A 51 7.74 -0.32 1.91
C ILE A 51 8.70 -0.86 0.85
N VAL A 52 8.21 -1.75 -0.03
CA VAL A 52 9.03 -2.33 -1.11
C VAL A 52 9.59 -1.26 -2.01
N ASN A 53 8.74 -0.34 -2.48
CA ASN A 53 9.15 0.74 -3.38
C ASN A 53 10.18 1.66 -2.73
N ALA A 54 9.92 2.12 -1.51
CA ALA A 54 10.83 3.00 -0.79
C ALA A 54 12.19 2.34 -0.50
N ALA A 55 12.21 1.07 -0.07
CA ALA A 55 13.45 0.37 0.27
C ALA A 55 14.28 -0.03 -0.96
N SER A 56 13.63 -0.28 -2.10
CA SER A 56 14.29 -0.72 -3.34
C SER A 56 14.70 0.41 -4.29
N GLY A 57 14.29 1.65 -4.02
CA GLY A 57 14.67 2.84 -4.78
C GLY A 57 13.72 3.21 -5.92
N ALA A 58 12.48 2.70 -5.90
CA ALA A 58 11.43 3.13 -6.81
C ALA A 58 10.68 4.37 -6.28
N HIS A 59 9.96 5.05 -7.17
CA HIS A 59 9.12 6.20 -6.83
C HIS A 59 7.65 5.77 -6.83
N LEU A 60 6.91 6.16 -5.80
CA LEU A 60 5.55 5.69 -5.58
C LEU A 60 4.54 6.45 -6.44
N GLU A 61 3.62 5.73 -7.07
CA GLU A 61 2.43 6.26 -7.73
C GLU A 61 1.21 5.46 -7.28
N GLY A 62 0.13 6.15 -6.91
CA GLY A 62 -1.07 5.49 -6.39
C GLY A 62 -1.87 6.35 -5.41
N CYS A 63 -2.85 5.78 -4.71
CA CYS A 63 -3.21 4.37 -4.66
C CYS A 63 -4.40 4.04 -5.59
N GLY A 64 -4.17 3.17 -6.59
CA GLY A 64 -5.20 2.66 -7.50
C GLY A 64 -5.97 1.50 -6.89
N ALA A 65 -6.80 1.80 -5.88
CA ALA A 65 -7.58 0.79 -5.15
C ALA A 65 -8.56 0.02 -6.08
N ALA A 66 -9.03 -1.14 -5.60
CA ALA A 66 -9.88 -2.07 -6.35
C ALA A 66 -9.29 -2.40 -7.73
N ASP A 67 -7.99 -2.72 -7.75
CA ASP A 67 -7.14 -3.00 -8.91
C ASP A 67 -7.33 -2.08 -10.12
N GLY A 68 -7.73 -0.82 -9.88
CA GLY A 68 -8.05 0.18 -10.90
C GLY A 68 -9.32 -0.12 -11.70
N ASN A 69 -10.07 -1.17 -11.34
CA ASN A 69 -11.28 -1.60 -12.05
C ASN A 69 -12.53 -0.82 -11.64
N ALA A 70 -12.51 -0.16 -10.48
CA ALA A 70 -13.61 0.64 -10.00
C ALA A 70 -13.08 1.90 -9.28
N PRO A 71 -13.83 3.02 -9.26
CA PRO A 71 -13.45 4.24 -8.55
C PRO A 71 -13.67 4.12 -7.03
N HIS A 72 -13.24 2.99 -6.46
CA HIS A 72 -13.41 2.65 -5.05
C HIS A 72 -12.15 3.02 -4.27
N CYS A 73 -11.71 4.26 -4.43
CA CYS A 73 -10.54 4.84 -3.79
C CYS A 73 -10.89 6.09 -2.98
N SER A 74 -10.00 6.48 -2.08
CA SER A 74 -10.14 7.59 -1.14
C SER A 74 -8.78 8.21 -0.81
N GLY A 75 -8.79 9.27 0.01
CA GLY A 75 -7.56 9.93 0.45
C GLY A 75 -6.78 9.19 1.54
N LEU A 76 -7.37 8.21 2.25
CA LEU A 76 -6.71 7.58 3.41
C LEU A 76 -5.61 6.60 2.98
N GLU A 77 -5.84 5.80 1.96
CA GLU A 77 -4.82 4.90 1.40
C GLU A 77 -3.67 5.68 0.76
N ALA A 78 -3.94 6.81 0.09
CA ALA A 78 -2.90 7.68 -0.43
C ALA A 78 -2.06 8.31 0.69
N ARG A 79 -2.70 8.68 1.81
CA ARG A 79 -2.00 9.15 3.02
C ARG A 79 -1.14 8.03 3.62
N LEU A 80 -1.68 6.82 3.77
CA LEU A 80 -0.94 5.69 4.33
C LEU A 80 0.27 5.32 3.47
N MET A 81 0.12 5.35 2.14
CA MET A 81 1.19 5.12 1.18
C MET A 81 2.37 6.06 1.45
N ALA A 82 2.11 7.36 1.59
CA ALA A 82 3.13 8.35 1.90
C ALA A 82 3.75 8.15 3.30
N GLU A 83 2.92 7.91 4.32
CA GLU A 83 3.39 7.68 5.69
C GLU A 83 4.30 6.44 5.79
N ALA A 84 3.91 5.32 5.17
CA ALA A 84 4.69 4.08 5.16
C ALA A 84 6.02 4.24 4.41
N ALA A 85 6.01 4.90 3.26
CA ALA A 85 7.22 5.19 2.50
C ALA A 85 8.19 6.09 3.27
N LEU A 86 7.67 7.16 3.90
CA LEU A 86 8.46 8.06 4.73
C LEU A 86 9.02 7.35 5.96
N ALA A 87 8.25 6.48 6.61
CA ALA A 87 8.73 5.67 7.72
C ALA A 87 9.89 4.77 7.29
N ALA A 88 9.73 4.03 6.19
CA ALA A 88 10.80 3.18 5.64
C ALA A 88 12.07 3.97 5.32
N HIS A 89 11.93 5.15 4.71
CA HIS A 89 13.05 6.04 4.43
C HIS A 89 13.75 6.54 5.71
N ARG A 90 12.97 7.06 6.68
CA ARG A 90 13.50 7.63 7.94
C ARG A 90 14.19 6.58 8.80
N MET A 91 13.67 5.36 8.79
CA MET A 91 14.27 4.21 9.46
C MET A 91 15.55 3.70 8.76
N LYS A 92 15.87 4.23 7.57
CA LYS A 92 16.96 3.72 6.71
C LYS A 92 16.81 2.22 6.47
N MET A 93 15.57 1.79 6.25
CA MET A 93 15.18 0.39 6.20
C MET A 93 16.00 -0.36 5.16
N SER A 94 16.68 -1.43 5.59
CA SER A 94 17.38 -2.34 4.71
C SER A 94 16.40 -3.22 3.93
N LEU A 95 16.86 -3.78 2.80
CA LEU A 95 16.05 -4.74 2.03
C LEU A 95 15.63 -5.97 2.86
N LYS A 96 16.45 -6.37 3.82
CA LYS A 96 16.15 -7.49 4.72
C LYS A 96 14.99 -7.14 5.66
N GLU A 97 15.02 -5.95 6.27
CA GLU A 97 13.94 -5.46 7.14
C GLU A 97 12.66 -5.25 6.35
N ALA A 98 12.74 -4.63 5.16
CA ALA A 98 11.60 -4.47 4.26
C ALA A 98 10.95 -5.81 3.92
N ASN A 99 11.76 -6.83 3.61
CA ASN A 99 11.26 -8.19 3.37
C ASN A 99 10.57 -8.78 4.61
N GLN A 100 11.08 -8.53 5.83
CA GLN A 100 10.43 -8.99 7.07
C GLN A 100 9.06 -8.31 7.30
N PHE A 101 8.92 -7.02 6.99
CA PHE A 101 7.63 -6.35 7.04
C PHE A 101 6.65 -6.94 6.02
N VAL A 102 7.08 -7.12 4.76
CA VAL A 102 6.25 -7.69 3.71
C VAL A 102 5.77 -9.10 4.08
N LEU A 103 6.66 -9.95 4.63
CA LEU A 103 6.28 -11.29 5.08
C LEU A 103 5.29 -11.30 6.25
N GLN A 104 5.25 -10.25 7.08
CA GLN A 104 4.23 -10.10 8.13
C GLN A 104 2.90 -9.57 7.58
N LEU A 105 2.95 -8.77 6.51
CA LEU A 105 1.75 -8.17 5.90
C LEU A 105 1.03 -9.14 4.95
N LEU A 106 1.77 -9.95 4.19
CA LEU A 106 1.21 -10.88 3.19
C LEU A 106 0.08 -11.76 3.75
N PRO A 107 0.22 -12.42 4.91
CA PRO A 107 -0.86 -13.22 5.51
C PRO A 107 -2.14 -12.43 5.85
N LYS A 108 -2.07 -11.10 5.90
CA LYS A 108 -3.22 -10.23 6.23
C LYS A 108 -4.05 -9.85 5.01
N TYR A 109 -3.60 -10.13 3.79
CA TYR A 109 -4.35 -9.77 2.59
C TYR A 109 -4.27 -10.80 1.45
N GLU A 110 -3.34 -11.76 1.44
CA GLU A 110 -3.17 -12.68 0.29
C GLU A 110 -4.46 -13.46 -0.07
N HIS A 111 -5.40 -13.63 0.87
CA HIS A 111 -6.70 -14.24 0.63
C HIS A 111 -7.60 -13.47 -0.33
N VAL A 112 -7.36 -12.18 -0.58
CA VAL A 112 -8.19 -11.38 -1.50
C VAL A 112 -7.86 -11.61 -2.96
N PHE A 113 -6.77 -12.31 -3.28
CA PHE A 113 -6.34 -12.58 -4.66
C PHE A 113 -7.14 -13.74 -5.29
N THR A 114 -8.47 -13.64 -5.23
CA THR A 114 -9.41 -14.51 -5.96
C THR A 114 -9.94 -13.82 -7.20
N GLN A 115 -10.77 -14.52 -7.99
CA GLN A 115 -11.44 -13.96 -9.15
C GLN A 115 -12.39 -12.81 -8.75
N GLU A 116 -13.07 -12.95 -7.63
CA GLU A 116 -14.02 -11.98 -7.08
C GLU A 116 -13.32 -10.77 -6.47
N GLY A 117 -12.15 -10.96 -5.88
CA GLY A 117 -11.39 -9.87 -5.27
C GLY A 117 -12.00 -9.34 -3.97
N ASN A 118 -11.66 -8.09 -3.63
CA ASN A 118 -12.21 -7.36 -2.49
C ASN A 118 -12.53 -5.91 -2.87
N PRO A 119 -13.58 -5.65 -3.66
CA PRO A 119 -13.76 -4.35 -4.31
C PRO A 119 -14.01 -3.18 -3.34
N GLY A 120 -14.24 -3.43 -2.04
CA GLY A 120 -14.53 -2.39 -1.07
C GLY A 120 -15.78 -1.59 -1.43
N LYS A 121 -15.72 -0.27 -1.21
CA LYS A 121 -16.84 0.65 -1.34
C LYS A 121 -16.48 1.85 -2.21
N PRO A 122 -17.46 2.45 -2.93
CA PRO A 122 -17.26 3.71 -3.63
C PRO A 122 -17.00 4.87 -2.66
N PHE A 123 -16.41 5.96 -3.16
CA PHE A 123 -15.97 7.10 -2.35
C PHE A 123 -17.09 7.70 -1.48
N ASP A 124 -18.30 7.83 -2.02
CA ASP A 124 -19.47 8.38 -1.33
C ASP A 124 -20.03 7.49 -0.21
N GLU A 125 -19.60 6.23 -0.13
CA GLU A 125 -19.90 5.32 0.97
C GLU A 125 -18.83 5.30 2.08
N VAL A 126 -17.67 5.93 1.84
CA VAL A 126 -16.56 5.99 2.81
C VAL A 126 -16.23 7.42 3.24
N TYR A 127 -16.77 8.44 2.54
CA TYR A 127 -16.55 9.86 2.81
C TYR A 127 -17.86 10.65 2.83
N ASP A 128 -17.92 11.65 3.72
CA ASP A 128 -18.83 12.79 3.59
C ASP A 128 -18.39 13.62 2.38
N THR A 129 -19.21 13.61 1.33
CA THR A 129 -18.91 14.29 0.05
C THR A 129 -19.13 15.81 0.09
N VAL A 130 -19.77 16.32 1.14
CA VAL A 130 -19.95 17.77 1.34
C VAL A 130 -18.73 18.35 2.05
N ASN A 131 -18.30 17.71 3.15
CA ASN A 131 -17.18 18.19 3.96
C ASN A 131 -15.82 17.58 3.56
N ILE A 132 -15.81 16.60 2.66
CA ILE A 132 -14.63 15.84 2.21
C ILE A 132 -13.86 15.28 3.41
N ARG A 133 -14.58 14.51 4.25
CA ARG A 133 -14.01 13.83 5.42
C ARG A 133 -14.34 12.34 5.39
N PRO A 134 -13.42 11.46 5.79
CA PRO A 134 -13.74 10.05 5.93
C PRO A 134 -14.84 9.86 6.96
N LEU A 135 -15.75 8.92 6.71
CA LEU A 135 -16.73 8.48 7.69
C LEU A 135 -16.03 7.75 8.84
N ASP A 136 -16.64 7.78 10.03
CA ASP A 136 -16.04 7.30 11.28
C ASP A 136 -15.51 5.86 11.18
N PHE A 137 -16.24 4.97 10.51
CA PHE A 137 -15.81 3.57 10.36
C PHE A 137 -14.52 3.45 9.53
N TRP A 138 -14.37 4.27 8.49
CA TRP A 138 -13.20 4.22 7.61
C TRP A 138 -11.99 4.86 8.28
N GLN A 139 -12.20 6.00 8.96
CA GLN A 139 -11.16 6.64 9.78
C GLN A 139 -10.67 5.72 10.90
N LYS A 140 -11.59 5.06 11.62
CA LYS A 140 -11.23 4.10 12.68
C LYS A 140 -10.43 2.93 12.13
N MET A 141 -10.83 2.37 10.98
CA MET A 141 -10.10 1.29 10.33
C MET A 141 -8.68 1.70 9.93
N TYR A 142 -8.51 2.92 9.41
CA TYR A 142 -7.21 3.50 9.13
C TYR A 142 -6.33 3.62 10.38
N ASP A 143 -6.88 4.15 11.48
CA ASP A 143 -6.15 4.32 12.74
C ASP A 143 -5.77 2.96 13.38
N GLU A 144 -6.65 1.96 13.27
CA GLU A 144 -6.35 0.58 13.67
C GLU A 144 -5.18 0.01 12.88
N VAL A 145 -5.20 0.08 11.54
CA VAL A 145 -4.09 -0.43 10.72
C VAL A 145 -2.79 0.32 11.00
N LYS A 146 -2.84 1.64 11.21
CA LYS A 146 -1.65 2.40 11.64
C LYS A 146 -1.08 1.91 12.96
N THR A 147 -1.94 1.56 13.91
CA THR A 147 -1.53 1.02 15.20
C THR A 147 -0.86 -0.34 15.02
N GLU A 148 -1.47 -1.24 14.25
CA GLU A 148 -0.89 -2.55 13.93
C GLU A 148 0.47 -2.44 13.23
N LEU A 149 0.62 -1.50 12.29
CA LEU A 149 1.89 -1.24 11.60
C LEU A 149 2.97 -0.73 12.59
N LYS A 150 2.59 0.13 13.54
CA LYS A 150 3.49 0.59 14.61
C LYS A 150 3.92 -0.54 15.53
N GLU A 151 3.01 -1.44 15.87
CA GLU A 151 3.29 -2.63 16.68
C GLU A 151 4.24 -3.61 15.96
N MET A 152 4.20 -3.68 14.62
CA MET A 152 5.20 -4.39 13.81
C MET A 152 6.56 -3.69 13.76
N GLY A 153 6.67 -2.47 14.28
CA GLY A 153 7.88 -1.66 14.30
C GLY A 153 7.99 -0.63 13.16
N LEU A 154 6.93 -0.41 12.38
CA LEU A 154 6.90 0.65 11.36
C LEU A 154 6.48 1.99 12.00
N TYR A 155 7.43 2.89 12.22
CA TYR A 155 7.19 4.15 12.92
C TYR A 155 6.56 5.22 12.00
N LEU A 156 5.23 5.18 11.86
CA LEU A 156 4.39 6.12 11.09
C LEU A 156 4.14 7.47 11.79
#